data_AF-A0A966YGD5-F1
#
_entry.id   AF-A0A966YGD5-F1
#
_cell.length_a   1.000
_cell.length_b   1.000
_cell.length_c   1.000
_cell.angle_alpha   90.00
_cell.angle_beta   90.00
_cell.angle_gamma   90.00
#
_symmetry.space_group_name_H-M   'P 1'
#
loop_
_entity.id
_entity.type
_entity.pdbx_description
1 polymer ?
#
loop_
_entity_poly.entity_id
_entity_poly.type
_entity_poly.pdbx_seq_one_letter_code
_entity_poly.pdbx_strand_id
1 'polypeptide(L)'
;MRHRRKGRILGRSPSHQRALLRNLASALMLTERECEPGEPGAPKVPGRIVTTLAKAKEVRPLVERCITIAKRGLLAEQAADAFASSSERDTSEWKKWRQ
;
A
#
# COMPACT_ATOMS: atom_id res chain seq x y z
N MET A 1 -29.13 14.40 -14.52
CA MET A 1 -28.91 14.02 -13.10
C MET A 1 -27.83 12.95 -12.98
N ARG A 2 -27.12 12.88 -11.84
CA ARG A 2 -26.12 11.82 -11.56
C ARG A 2 -26.65 10.87 -10.47
N HIS A 3 -27.54 9.95 -10.83
CA HIS A 3 -28.08 8.97 -9.88
C HIS A 3 -27.01 7.93 -9.50
N ARG A 4 -26.86 7.64 -8.20
CA ARG A 4 -25.99 6.60 -7.61
C ARG A 4 -24.51 6.62 -8.07
N ARG A 5 -24.01 7.76 -8.56
CA ARG A 5 -22.60 7.87 -8.96
C ARG A 5 -21.70 8.02 -7.73
N LYS A 6 -20.74 7.10 -7.59
CA LYS A 6 -19.68 7.15 -6.59
C LYS A 6 -18.41 7.71 -7.21
N GLY A 7 -17.66 8.48 -6.43
CA GLY A 7 -16.37 9.02 -6.80
C GLY A 7 -16.44 10.37 -7.52
N ARG A 8 -15.41 11.19 -7.29
CA ARG A 8 -15.23 12.50 -7.95
C ARG A 8 -14.30 12.35 -9.13
N ILE A 9 -14.42 13.20 -10.17
CA ILE A 9 -13.49 13.19 -11.33
C ILE A 9 -12.23 14.04 -11.05
N LEU A 10 -12.30 14.96 -10.09
CA LEU A 10 -11.20 15.86 -9.69
C LEU A 10 -10.64 16.71 -10.87
N GLY A 11 -11.44 16.94 -11.90
CA GLY A 11 -11.05 17.71 -13.09
C GLY A 11 -9.95 17.04 -13.93
N ARG A 12 -9.83 15.72 -13.90
CA ARG A 12 -8.76 14.96 -14.57
C ARG A 12 -9.32 13.87 -15.48
N SER A 13 -8.50 13.44 -16.44
CA SER A 13 -8.76 12.20 -17.18
C SER A 13 -8.66 11.00 -16.23
N PRO A 14 -9.32 9.86 -16.54
CA PRO A 14 -9.28 8.67 -15.69
C PRO A 14 -7.86 8.15 -15.42
N SER A 15 -6.95 8.23 -16.39
CA SER A 15 -5.56 7.80 -16.24
C SER A 15 -4.80 8.67 -15.24
N HIS A 16 -4.86 9.99 -15.40
CA HIS A 16 -4.22 10.94 -14.49
C HIS A 16 -4.85 10.85 -13.09
N GLN A 17 -6.16 10.70 -12.99
CA GLN A 17 -6.81 10.48 -11.69
C GLN A 17 -6.25 9.23 -10.97
N ARG A 18 -6.14 8.10 -11.67
CA ARG A 18 -5.59 6.87 -11.06
C ARG A 18 -4.15 7.07 -10.60
N ALA A 19 -3.33 7.73 -11.40
CA ALA A 19 -1.95 8.06 -11.04
C ALA A 19 -1.89 8.96 -9.79
N LEU A 20 -2.72 10.01 -9.73
CA LEU A 20 -2.81 10.89 -8.56
C LEU A 20 -3.19 10.12 -7.30
N LEU A 21 -4.24 9.29 -7.35
CA LEU A 21 -4.71 8.54 -6.18
C LEU A 21 -3.66 7.51 -5.73
N ARG A 22 -2.98 6.85 -6.67
CA ARG A 22 -1.88 5.93 -6.37
C ARG A 22 -0.74 6.65 -5.65
N ASN A 23 -0.31 7.80 -6.17
CA ASN A 23 0.78 8.57 -5.58
C ASN A 23 0.42 9.10 -4.19
N LEU A 24 -0.83 9.55 -3.96
CA LEU A 24 -1.28 9.97 -2.64
C LEU A 24 -1.32 8.82 -1.63
N ALA A 25 -1.79 7.64 -2.05
CA ALA A 25 -1.78 6.46 -1.19
C ALA A 25 -0.35 6.02 -0.84
N SER A 26 0.55 5.98 -1.83
CA SER A 26 1.96 5.68 -1.61
C SER A 26 2.63 6.71 -0.69
N ALA A 27 2.41 8.01 -0.94
CA ALA A 27 2.97 9.07 -0.10
C ALA A 27 2.53 8.96 1.35
N LEU A 28 1.26 8.61 1.61
CA LEU A 28 0.77 8.39 2.97
C LEU A 28 1.53 7.25 3.66
N MET A 29 1.66 6.09 3.02
CA MET A 29 2.36 4.95 3.62
C MET A 29 3.85 5.23 3.83
N LEU A 30 4.49 5.92 2.89
CA LEU A 30 5.91 6.27 2.96
C LEU A 30 6.25 7.29 4.05
N THR A 31 5.26 7.89 4.71
CA THR A 31 5.52 8.76 5.87
C THR A 31 5.84 7.99 7.14
N GLU A 32 5.55 6.69 7.20
CA GLU A 32 5.86 5.82 8.33
C GLU A 32 7.25 5.19 8.25
N ARG A 33 8.04 5.53 7.21
CA ARG A 33 9.41 5.02 7.07
C ARG A 33 10.31 5.59 8.16
N GLU A 34 11.27 4.79 8.60
CA GLU A 34 12.37 5.25 9.45
C GLU A 34 13.19 6.27 8.66
N CYS A 35 13.37 7.46 9.25
CA CYS A 35 14.16 8.55 8.68
C CYS A 35 15.17 9.01 9.72
N GLU A 36 16.40 9.22 9.29
CA GLU A 36 17.44 9.78 10.15
C GLU A 36 17.18 11.27 10.43
N PRO A 37 17.54 11.79 11.61
CA PRO A 37 17.41 13.21 11.91
C PRO A 37 18.17 14.07 10.88
N GLY A 38 17.44 14.88 10.11
CA GLY A 38 18.00 15.76 9.09
C GLY A 38 18.06 15.19 7.67
N GLU A 39 17.51 14.00 7.43
CA GLU A 39 17.40 13.45 6.08
C GLU A 39 16.55 14.37 5.16
N PRO A 40 17.07 14.77 3.99
CA PRO A 40 16.30 15.57 3.03
C PRO A 40 15.02 14.86 2.58
N GLY A 41 13.87 15.50 2.80
CA GLY A 41 12.57 14.94 2.42
C GLY A 41 11.94 14.02 3.48
N ALA A 42 12.45 14.03 4.71
CA ALA A 42 11.78 13.42 5.84
C ALA A 42 10.38 14.05 6.08
N PRO A 43 9.35 13.24 6.38
CA PRO A 43 8.03 13.75 6.70
C PRO A 43 8.07 14.54 8.01
N LYS A 44 7.42 15.71 8.04
CA LYS A 44 7.32 16.53 9.26
C LYS A 44 6.59 15.79 10.40
N VAL A 45 5.61 14.96 10.04
CA VAL A 45 4.84 14.15 10.98
C VAL A 45 4.61 12.77 10.35
N PRO A 46 5.01 11.67 11.03
CA PRO A 46 4.70 10.31 10.59
C PRO A 46 3.20 10.07 10.45
N GLY A 47 2.80 9.30 9.45
CA GLY A 47 1.40 8.93 9.21
C GLY A 47 0.52 10.05 8.67
N ARG A 48 1.09 11.19 8.26
CA ARG A 48 0.30 12.37 7.86
C ARG A 48 0.77 12.97 6.54
N ILE A 49 -0.21 13.21 5.67
CA ILE A 49 -0.04 14.05 4.46
C ILE A 49 -1.05 15.21 4.47
N VAL A 50 -0.65 16.36 3.93
CA VAL A 50 -1.54 17.51 3.75
C VAL A 50 -2.06 17.50 2.31
N THR A 51 -3.38 17.47 2.13
CA THR A 51 -4.04 17.47 0.81
C THR A 51 -5.41 18.13 0.88
N THR A 52 -6.12 18.24 -0.25
CA THR A 52 -7.47 18.82 -0.27
C THR A 52 -8.50 17.82 0.26
N LEU A 53 -9.56 18.31 0.91
CA LEU A 53 -10.62 17.48 1.48
C LEU A 53 -11.24 16.52 0.46
N ALA A 54 -11.44 16.98 -0.78
CA ALA A 54 -11.95 16.13 -1.86
C ALA A 54 -10.98 14.99 -2.20
N LYS A 55 -9.68 15.27 -2.35
CA LYS A 55 -8.65 14.24 -2.63
C LYS A 55 -8.55 13.23 -1.48
N ALA A 56 -8.57 13.69 -0.23
CA ALA A 56 -8.52 12.83 0.94
C ALA A 56 -9.70 11.83 0.98
N LYS A 57 -10.93 12.32 0.74
CA LYS A 57 -12.12 11.45 0.71
C LYS A 57 -12.08 10.41 -0.43
N GLU A 58 -11.48 10.74 -1.57
CA GLU A 58 -11.33 9.78 -2.69
C GLU A 58 -10.21 8.76 -2.47
N VAL A 59 -9.13 9.13 -1.78
CA VAL A 59 -7.99 8.24 -1.48
C VAL A 59 -8.34 7.21 -0.41
N ARG A 60 -9.17 7.57 0.57
CA ARG A 60 -9.54 6.72 1.71
C ARG A 60 -9.89 5.26 1.35
N PRO A 61 -10.82 4.96 0.43
CA PRO A 61 -11.18 3.57 0.11
C PRO A 61 -10.05 2.78 -0.57
N LEU A 62 -9.08 3.46 -1.21
CA LEU A 62 -7.90 2.80 -1.78
C LEU A 62 -6.94 2.40 -0.67
N VAL A 63 -6.65 3.32 0.26
CA VAL A 63 -5.76 3.08 1.41
C VAL A 63 -6.31 1.98 2.32
N GLU A 64 -7.59 2.05 2.70
CA GLU A 64 -8.23 1.03 3.55
C GLU A 64 -8.16 -0.37 2.92
N ARG A 65 -8.30 -0.44 1.58
CA ARG A 65 -8.18 -1.70 0.85
C ARG A 65 -6.75 -2.23 0.86
N CYS A 66 -5.75 -1.37 0.65
CA CYS A 66 -4.34 -1.76 0.74
C CYS A 66 -4.01 -2.34 2.12
N ILE A 67 -4.45 -1.68 3.19
CA ILE A 67 -4.24 -2.16 4.58
C ILE A 67 -4.94 -3.51 4.79
N THR A 68 -6.17 -3.66 4.29
CA THR A 68 -6.91 -4.93 4.42
C THR A 68 -6.20 -6.08 3.72
N ILE A 69 -5.69 -5.85 2.50
CA ILE A 69 -4.93 -6.85 1.76
C ILE A 69 -3.64 -7.20 2.51
N ALA A 70 -2.91 -6.20 2.99
CA ALA A 70 -1.67 -6.41 3.75
C ALA A 70 -1.90 -7.25 5.00
N LYS A 71 -2.93 -6.93 5.82
CA LYS A 71 -3.27 -7.71 7.02
C LYS A 71 -3.62 -9.17 6.71
N ARG A 72 -4.37 -9.41 5.63
CA ARG A 72 -4.69 -10.78 5.19
C ARG A 72 -3.46 -11.52 4.69
N GLY A 73 -2.56 -10.82 3.99
CA GLY A 73 -1.29 -11.37 3.53
C GLY A 73 -0.42 -11.84 4.69
N LEU A 74 -0.27 -11.04 5.74
CA LEU A 74 0.52 -11.40 6.93
C LEU A 74 -0.01 -12.67 7.61
N LEU A 75 -1.33 -12.84 7.72
CA LEU A 75 -1.91 -14.06 8.28
C LEU A 75 -1.63 -15.30 7.41
N ALA A 76 -1.69 -15.13 6.09
CA ALA A 76 -1.38 -16.22 5.16
C ALA A 76 0.11 -16.60 5.18
N GLU A 77 0.98 -15.60 5.32
CA GLU A 77 2.43 -15.79 5.46
C GLU A 77 2.76 -16.56 6.75
N GLN A 78 2.21 -16.14 7.89
CA GLN A 78 2.35 -16.86 9.17
C GLN A 78 1.86 -18.31 9.10
N ALA A 79 0.76 -18.58 8.39
CA ALA A 79 0.27 -19.94 8.18
C ALA A 79 1.18 -20.76 7.26
N ALA A 80 1.84 -20.12 6.29
CA ALA A 80 2.77 -20.76 5.37
C ALA A 80 4.10 -21.14 6.05
N ASP A 81 4.53 -20.38 7.06
CA ASP A 81 5.77 -20.64 7.81
C ASP A 81 5.80 -22.04 8.44
N ALA A 82 4.64 -22.58 8.83
CA ALA A 82 4.53 -23.95 9.36
C ALA A 82 4.92 -25.05 8.35
N PHE A 83 4.85 -24.74 7.05
CA PHE A 83 5.17 -25.66 5.97
C PHE A 83 6.52 -25.34 5.31
N ALA A 84 7.21 -24.28 5.75
CA ALA A 84 8.47 -23.84 5.16
C ALA A 84 9.59 -24.86 5.38
N SER A 85 10.46 -25.02 4.38
CA SER A 85 11.69 -25.82 4.53
C SER A 85 12.80 -25.01 5.20
N SER A 86 13.63 -25.67 6.00
CA SER A 86 14.84 -25.09 6.61
C SER A 86 16.02 -24.99 5.65
N SER A 87 15.94 -25.65 4.48
CA SER A 87 16.99 -25.67 3.47
C SER A 87 17.05 -24.33 2.73
N GLU A 88 18.26 -23.90 2.39
CA GLU A 88 18.46 -22.67 1.59
C GLU A 88 17.80 -22.79 0.22
N ARG A 89 17.33 -21.64 -0.29
CA ARG A 89 16.65 -21.54 -1.58
C ARG A 89 17.55 -22.06 -2.71
N ASP A 90 16.95 -22.78 -3.67
CA ASP A 90 17.61 -23.38 -4.85
C ASP A 90 18.58 -24.55 -4.60
N THR A 91 18.73 -25.03 -3.36
CA THR A 91 19.42 -26.29 -3.05
C THR A 91 18.65 -27.51 -3.57
N SER A 92 19.33 -28.66 -3.68
CA SER A 92 18.71 -29.92 -4.11
C SER A 92 17.59 -30.37 -3.14
N GLU A 93 17.77 -30.14 -1.85
CA GLU A 93 16.77 -30.40 -0.81
C GLU A 93 15.55 -29.48 -0.93
N TRP A 94 15.76 -28.18 -1.16
CA TRP A 94 14.68 -27.24 -1.42
C TRP A 94 13.88 -27.60 -2.69
N LYS A 95 14.55 -28.04 -3.76
CA LYS A 95 13.91 -28.51 -5.00
C LYS A 95 13.08 -29.77 -4.78
N LYS A 96 13.51 -30.68 -3.90
CA LYS A 96 12.74 -31.88 -3.50
C LYS A 96 11.52 -31.52 -2.65
N TRP A 97 11.67 -30.62 -1.68
CA TRP A 97 10.56 -30.15 -0.84
C TRP A 97 9.49 -29.40 -1.64
N ARG A 98 9.89 -28.66 -2.68
CA ARG A 98 8.97 -27.91 -3.54
C ARG A 98 8.15 -28.78 -4.51
N GLN A 99 8.57 -30.02 -4.75
CA GLN A 99 7.99 -30.92 -5.74
C GLN A 99 6.68 -31.53 -5.25
#